data_AF-A0AAP0PYQ8-F1
#
_entry.id   AF-A0AAP0PYQ8-F1
#
_cell.length_a   1.000
_cell.length_b   1.000
_cell.length_c   1.000
_cell.angle_alpha   90.00
_cell.angle_beta   90.00
_cell.angle_gamma   90.00
#
_symmetry.space_group_name_H-M   'P 1'
#
loop_
_entity.id
_entity.type
_entity.pdbx_description
1 polymer ?
#
loop_
_entity_poly.entity_id
_entity_poly.type
_entity_poly.pdbx_seq_one_letter_code
_entity_poly.pdbx_strand_id
1 'polypeptide(L)'
;MDFFDLDGYMCLTCHFIDNNWTLQKRVLSYTFMPPPHSGLALSTKIHNLLCEWGLEGRVFSITLDNAYTNDLSVDTLRDELNLKDLLVCKGDHFHMRCCAHILNLIVQEGMKGVDPSIVKIRESVKYVKGSQARKQKFLECVSLVSSGNKGLSQDVSTRWNSTYLMLQSAIHHRRAFQHLDLIDSNYKYCPSKVEWEKIEQFCSFLKVFYDSTLMFSGTNYPTANLYFPAVYLCYIELKKQMEGDNEHLKVMASKMWLKFEKYWSEFCGTLAIACVLDPRYKMTFINFVYTKIYGECSLEFHRFNTKLQSLFDAYESSHSLQPSSSNALSNDHNVRNDDTFDTMEAFKVRILFYLFYIVCFINVD
;
A
#
# COMPACT_ATOMS: atom_id res chain seq x y z
N MET A 1 -37.42 12.56 -7.51
CA MET A 1 -37.11 11.75 -6.32
C MET A 1 -36.03 10.81 -6.76
N ASP A 2 -34.79 11.29 -6.78
CA ASP A 2 -33.64 10.46 -7.10
C ASP A 2 -33.14 9.91 -5.76
N PHE A 3 -33.47 8.64 -5.48
CA PHE A 3 -32.80 7.89 -4.42
C PHE A 3 -31.33 7.80 -4.83
N PHE A 4 -30.46 8.48 -4.09
CA PHE A 4 -29.03 8.24 -4.17
C PHE A 4 -28.78 6.75 -3.94
N ASP A 5 -28.14 6.06 -4.89
CA ASP A 5 -27.62 4.70 -4.70
C ASP A 5 -26.69 4.72 -3.48
N LEU A 6 -27.20 4.24 -2.34
CA LEU A 6 -26.47 4.01 -1.08
C LEU A 6 -26.06 2.53 -0.97
N ASP A 7 -25.89 1.89 -2.12
CA ASP A 7 -25.71 0.45 -2.21
C ASP A 7 -24.24 0.10 -1.90
N GLY A 8 -23.95 -0.16 -0.63
CA GLY A 8 -22.66 -0.67 -0.20
C GLY A 8 -22.47 -2.13 -0.60
N TYR A 9 -21.28 -2.48 -1.07
CA TYR A 9 -20.88 -3.87 -1.32
C TYR A 9 -19.67 -4.24 -0.49
N MET A 10 -19.65 -5.47 0.01
CA MET A 10 -18.52 -6.04 0.74
C MET A 10 -17.97 -7.25 0.00
N CYS A 11 -16.68 -7.21 -0.29
CA CYS A 11 -15.90 -8.30 -0.85
C CYS A 11 -14.91 -8.80 0.20
N LEU A 12 -15.09 -10.05 0.66
CA LEU A 12 -14.14 -10.70 1.56
C LEU A 12 -13.21 -11.59 0.74
N THR A 13 -11.92 -11.26 0.73
CA THR A 13 -10.88 -12.04 0.05
C THR A 13 -9.89 -12.60 1.07
N CYS A 14 -9.67 -13.91 1.04
CA CYS A 14 -8.65 -14.57 1.84
C CYS A 14 -7.35 -14.72 1.04
N HIS A 15 -6.23 -14.38 1.68
CA HIS A 15 -4.89 -14.61 1.16
C HIS A 15 -4.12 -15.54 2.10
N PHE A 16 -3.39 -16.50 1.54
CA PHE A 16 -2.58 -17.44 2.31
C PHE A 16 -1.52 -18.15 1.49
N ILE A 17 -0.56 -18.79 2.16
CA ILE A 17 0.43 -19.66 1.52
C ILE A 17 0.02 -21.11 1.77
N ASP A 18 -0.08 -21.90 0.70
CA ASP A 18 -0.42 -23.33 0.81
C ASP A 18 0.82 -24.21 1.07
N ASN A 19 0.60 -25.51 1.25
CA ASN A 19 1.67 -26.49 1.51
C ASN A 19 2.71 -26.58 0.38
N ASN A 20 2.38 -26.11 -0.82
CA ASN A 20 3.29 -26.06 -1.97
C ASN A 20 4.00 -24.70 -2.06
N TRP A 21 3.95 -23.89 -0.99
CA TRP A 21 4.56 -22.56 -0.94
C TRP A 21 4.02 -21.60 -1.99
N THR A 22 2.79 -21.83 -2.43
CA THR A 22 2.13 -21.01 -3.43
C THR A 22 1.19 -20.03 -2.75
N LEU A 23 1.30 -18.75 -3.11
CA LEU A 23 0.37 -17.73 -2.66
C LEU A 23 -1.02 -18.00 -3.28
N GLN A 24 -1.99 -18.19 -2.41
CA GLN A 24 -3.40 -18.35 -2.76
C GLN A 24 -4.16 -17.06 -2.49
N LYS A 25 -5.04 -16.72 -3.43
CA LYS A 25 -6.05 -15.67 -3.31
C LYS A 25 -7.41 -16.29 -3.58
N ARG A 26 -8.35 -16.15 -2.65
CA ARG A 26 -9.71 -16.71 -2.76
C ARG A 26 -10.73 -15.64 -2.36
N VAL A 27 -11.65 -15.32 -3.27
CA VAL A 27 -12.82 -14.53 -2.92
C VAL A 27 -13.77 -15.45 -2.15
N LEU A 28 -13.94 -15.18 -0.86
CA LEU A 28 -14.83 -15.94 0.02
C LEU A 28 -16.28 -15.49 -0.12
N SER A 29 -16.47 -14.18 -0.37
CA SER A 29 -17.80 -13.59 -0.48
C SER A 29 -17.74 -12.27 -1.26
N TYR A 30 -18.75 -12.03 -2.09
CA TYR A 30 -19.05 -10.73 -2.67
C TYR A 30 -20.55 -10.50 -2.49
N THR A 31 -20.91 -9.63 -1.55
CA THR A 31 -22.30 -9.48 -1.11
C THR A 31 -22.68 -8.03 -1.00
N PHE A 32 -23.94 -7.75 -1.31
CA PHE A 32 -24.60 -6.51 -0.96
C PHE A 32 -24.61 -6.35 0.57
N MET A 33 -24.21 -5.18 1.05
CA MET A 33 -24.16 -4.79 2.45
C MET A 33 -25.19 -3.69 2.65
N PRO A 34 -26.45 -3.99 3.05
CA PRO A 34 -27.45 -2.94 3.24
C PRO A 34 -27.04 -1.97 4.35
N PRO A 35 -27.47 -0.70 4.29
CA PRO A 35 -27.37 0.21 5.42
C PRO A 35 -28.02 -0.38 6.69
N PRO A 36 -27.48 -0.09 7.89
CA PRO A 36 -26.39 0.82 8.16
C PRO A 36 -25.00 0.17 7.95
N HIS A 37 -24.08 0.87 7.27
CA HIS A 37 -22.68 0.47 7.15
C HIS A 37 -21.87 0.82 8.43
N SER A 38 -22.42 0.49 9.60
CA SER A 38 -21.75 0.74 10.88
C SER A 38 -20.60 -0.24 11.10
N GLY A 39 -19.62 0.15 11.93
CA GLY A 39 -18.50 -0.74 12.29
C GLY A 39 -18.99 -2.06 12.90
N LEU A 40 -20.03 -2.03 13.73
CA LEU A 40 -20.63 -3.23 14.30
C LEU A 40 -21.27 -4.13 13.24
N ALA A 41 -22.04 -3.57 12.30
CA ALA A 41 -22.68 -4.35 11.25
C ALA A 41 -21.64 -5.03 10.34
N LEU A 42 -20.56 -4.33 10.00
CA LEU A 42 -19.43 -4.87 9.25
C LEU A 42 -18.73 -5.99 10.03
N SER A 43 -18.46 -5.78 11.32
CA SER A 43 -17.82 -6.76 12.20
C SER A 43 -18.61 -8.05 12.26
N THR A 44 -19.92 -7.98 12.55
CA THR A 44 -20.82 -9.13 12.59
C THR A 44 -20.86 -9.87 11.25
N LYS A 45 -20.92 -9.13 10.13
CA LYS A 45 -20.94 -9.74 8.79
C LYS A 45 -19.64 -10.49 8.50
N ILE A 46 -18.48 -9.90 8.85
CA ILE A 46 -17.17 -10.54 8.67
C ILE A 46 -17.06 -11.77 9.57
N HIS A 47 -17.38 -11.66 10.87
CA HIS A 47 -17.34 -12.79 11.81
C HIS A 47 -18.19 -13.97 11.33
N ASN A 48 -19.44 -13.71 10.89
CA ASN A 48 -20.32 -14.77 10.37
C ASN A 48 -19.71 -15.47 9.14
N LEU A 49 -19.12 -14.72 8.20
CA LEU A 49 -18.44 -15.32 7.06
C LEU A 49 -17.22 -16.15 7.49
N LEU A 50 -16.47 -15.70 8.50
CA LEU A 50 -15.36 -16.50 9.06
C LEU A 50 -15.85 -17.80 9.67
N CYS A 51 -16.97 -17.79 10.41
CA CYS A 51 -17.57 -19.00 10.96
C CYS A 51 -18.11 -19.93 9.85
N GLU A 52 -18.82 -19.40 8.85
CA GLU A 52 -19.34 -20.17 7.71
C GLU A 52 -18.23 -20.92 6.95
N TRP A 53 -17.07 -20.28 6.79
CA TRP A 53 -15.90 -20.90 6.15
C TRP A 53 -15.02 -21.72 7.11
N GLY A 54 -15.32 -21.75 8.41
CA GLY A 54 -14.49 -22.43 9.42
C GLY A 54 -13.09 -21.81 9.59
N LEU A 55 -12.97 -20.49 9.40
CA LEU A 55 -11.71 -19.74 9.40
C LEU A 55 -11.46 -18.91 10.66
N GLU A 56 -12.39 -18.84 11.61
CA GLU A 56 -12.30 -18.02 12.82
C GLU A 56 -10.98 -18.20 13.60
N GLY A 57 -10.47 -19.43 13.70
CA GLY A 57 -9.19 -19.75 14.35
C GLY A 57 -7.96 -19.72 13.43
N ARG A 58 -8.09 -19.20 12.21
CA ARG A 58 -7.02 -19.18 11.20
C ARG A 58 -6.71 -17.78 10.67
N VAL A 59 -7.35 -16.75 11.21
CA VAL A 59 -7.11 -15.37 10.81
C VAL A 59 -5.95 -14.79 11.64
N PHE A 60 -4.91 -14.32 10.96
CA PHE A 60 -3.82 -13.61 11.63
C PHE A 60 -4.00 -12.10 11.55
N SER A 61 -4.38 -11.60 10.37
CA SER A 61 -4.67 -10.18 10.19
C SER A 61 -5.80 -9.92 9.20
N ILE A 62 -6.35 -8.71 9.29
CA ILE A 62 -7.35 -8.16 8.38
C ILE A 62 -6.84 -6.84 7.80
N THR A 63 -6.99 -6.68 6.49
CA THR A 63 -6.66 -5.43 5.79
C THR A 63 -7.90 -4.71 5.32
N LEU A 64 -8.05 -3.45 5.74
CA LEU A 64 -9.16 -2.55 5.37
C LEU A 64 -8.61 -1.19 4.93
N ASP A 65 -9.43 -0.36 4.25
CA ASP A 65 -9.06 1.02 3.96
C ASP A 65 -9.08 1.91 5.23
N ASN A 66 -8.61 3.15 5.10
CA ASN A 66 -8.40 4.04 6.25
C ASN A 66 -9.68 4.81 6.65
N ALA A 67 -10.81 4.11 6.76
CA ALA A 67 -12.07 4.67 7.23
C ALA A 67 -12.24 4.49 8.75
N TYR A 68 -12.81 5.49 9.43
CA TYR A 68 -13.03 5.43 10.89
C TYR A 68 -13.97 4.29 11.31
N THR A 69 -14.99 3.98 10.50
CA THR A 69 -15.92 2.87 10.74
C THR A 69 -15.23 1.51 10.81
N ASN A 70 -14.10 1.36 10.10
CA ASN A 70 -13.32 0.12 10.09
C ASN A 70 -12.58 -0.09 11.41
N ASP A 71 -12.14 0.98 12.08
CA ASP A 71 -11.45 0.87 13.37
C ASP A 71 -12.37 0.16 14.38
N LEU A 72 -13.61 0.63 14.52
CA LEU A 72 -14.62 -0.01 15.37
C LEU A 72 -14.93 -1.45 14.93
N SER A 73 -15.02 -1.70 13.62
CA SER A 73 -15.29 -3.05 13.10
C SER A 73 -14.20 -4.04 13.49
N VAL A 74 -12.93 -3.64 13.35
CA VAL A 74 -11.78 -4.50 13.62
C VAL A 74 -11.58 -4.68 15.11
N ASP A 75 -11.75 -3.63 15.91
CA ASP A 75 -11.67 -3.73 17.37
C ASP A 75 -12.74 -4.69 17.92
N THR A 76 -13.99 -4.56 17.45
CA THR A 76 -15.08 -5.47 17.84
C THR A 76 -14.77 -6.92 17.44
N LEU A 77 -14.30 -7.13 16.20
CA LEU A 77 -13.98 -8.47 15.71
C LEU A 77 -12.80 -9.08 16.48
N ARG A 78 -11.78 -8.27 16.79
CA ARG A 78 -10.62 -8.68 17.60
C ARG A 78 -11.08 -9.14 18.98
N ASP A 79 -11.94 -8.37 19.62
CA ASP A 79 -12.44 -8.68 20.96
C ASP A 79 -13.26 -9.99 20.96
N GLU A 80 -14.15 -10.18 19.98
CA GLU A 80 -14.92 -11.42 19.80
C GLU A 80 -14.04 -12.66 19.60
N LEU A 81 -13.01 -12.55 18.74
CA LEU A 81 -12.08 -13.66 18.49
C LEU A 81 -11.18 -13.93 19.70
N ASN A 82 -10.78 -12.88 20.44
CA ASN A 82 -10.00 -13.02 21.67
C ASN A 82 -10.77 -13.66 22.83
N LEU A 83 -12.10 -13.51 22.90
CA LEU A 83 -12.93 -14.23 23.89
C LEU A 83 -12.81 -15.76 23.74
N LYS A 84 -12.52 -16.23 22.54
CA LYS A 84 -12.28 -17.65 22.22
C LYS A 84 -10.79 -18.02 22.16
N ASP A 85 -9.90 -17.08 22.50
CA ASP A 85 -8.43 -17.21 22.41
C ASP A 85 -7.93 -17.61 21.01
N LEU A 86 -8.57 -17.10 19.96
CA LEU A 86 -8.30 -17.49 18.57
C LEU A 86 -7.20 -16.66 17.88
N LEU A 87 -6.76 -15.54 18.46
CA LEU A 87 -5.78 -14.65 17.85
C LEU A 87 -4.39 -14.78 18.49
N VAL A 88 -3.39 -14.87 17.63
CA VAL A 88 -1.97 -14.81 18.02
C VAL A 88 -1.65 -13.44 18.64
N CYS A 89 -0.89 -13.43 19.73
CA CYS A 89 -0.50 -12.23 20.47
C CYS A 89 -1.69 -11.31 20.80
N LYS A 90 -2.86 -11.89 21.14
CA LYS A 90 -4.10 -11.13 21.44
C LYS A 90 -4.54 -10.16 20.35
N GLY A 91 -4.10 -10.39 19.10
CA GLY A 91 -4.44 -9.54 17.97
C GLY A 91 -3.58 -8.28 17.83
N ASP A 92 -2.38 -8.22 18.44
CA ASP A 92 -1.43 -7.10 18.28
C ASP A 92 -1.07 -6.78 16.82
N HIS A 93 -1.21 -7.78 15.93
CA HIS A 93 -0.96 -7.69 14.49
C HIS A 93 -2.24 -7.78 13.63
N PHE A 94 -3.41 -7.75 14.28
CA PHE A 94 -4.68 -8.08 13.62
C PHE A 94 -5.12 -7.01 12.63
N HIS A 95 -5.01 -5.72 12.97
CA HIS A 95 -5.43 -4.64 12.08
C HIS A 95 -4.28 -4.16 11.20
N MET A 96 -4.42 -4.34 9.89
CA MET A 96 -3.58 -3.69 8.87
C MET A 96 -4.43 -2.69 8.09
N ARG A 97 -3.99 -1.43 7.97
CA ARG A 97 -4.65 -0.52 7.02
C ARG A 97 -4.00 -0.58 5.66
N CYS A 98 -4.79 -0.35 4.62
CA CYS A 98 -4.36 -0.47 3.24
C CYS A 98 -3.28 0.57 2.89
N CYS A 99 -2.06 0.09 2.64
CA CYS A 99 -0.90 0.92 2.31
C CYS A 99 -1.11 1.76 1.05
N ALA A 100 -1.75 1.19 0.02
CA ALA A 100 -2.08 1.91 -1.21
C ALA A 100 -3.06 3.07 -0.94
N HIS A 101 -4.04 2.86 -0.06
CA HIS A 101 -4.98 3.91 0.35
C HIS A 101 -4.28 5.01 1.15
N ILE A 102 -3.37 4.65 2.07
CA ILE A 102 -2.56 5.62 2.83
C ILE A 102 -1.69 6.47 1.89
N LEU A 103 -0.98 5.84 0.95
CA LEU A 103 -0.18 6.57 -0.03
C LEU A 103 -1.06 7.51 -0.86
N ASN A 104 -2.26 7.08 -1.23
CA ASN A 104 -3.25 7.95 -1.88
C ASN A 104 -3.60 9.16 -1.02
N LEU A 105 -3.89 8.98 0.28
CA LEU A 105 -4.18 10.09 1.19
C LEU A 105 -3.00 11.06 1.33
N ILE A 106 -1.76 10.54 1.42
CA ILE A 106 -0.54 11.34 1.53
C ILE A 106 -0.35 12.20 0.28
N VAL A 107 -0.38 11.58 -0.91
CA VAL A 107 -0.16 12.30 -2.17
C VAL A 107 -1.28 13.30 -2.44
N GLN A 108 -2.53 12.93 -2.18
CA GLN A 108 -3.66 13.86 -2.34
C GLN A 108 -3.49 15.11 -1.47
N GLU A 109 -2.97 15.00 -0.26
CA GLU A 109 -2.69 16.16 0.60
C GLU A 109 -1.62 17.08 -0.01
N GLY A 110 -0.55 16.51 -0.56
CA GLY A 110 0.46 17.27 -1.30
C GLY A 110 -0.11 17.99 -2.52
N MET A 111 -1.05 17.35 -3.20
CA MET A 111 -1.70 17.86 -4.40
C MET A 111 -2.81 18.90 -4.11
N LYS A 112 -3.14 19.18 -2.83
CA LYS A 112 -4.09 20.24 -2.50
C LYS A 112 -3.55 21.62 -2.85
N GLY A 113 -4.35 22.37 -3.60
CA GLY A 113 -3.90 23.62 -4.22
C GLY A 113 -3.02 23.34 -5.44
N VAL A 114 -3.57 22.55 -6.38
CA VAL A 114 -2.89 22.07 -7.59
C VAL A 114 -2.20 23.21 -8.30
N ASP A 115 -0.94 22.99 -8.66
CA ASP A 115 -0.15 23.98 -9.38
C ASP A 115 -0.78 24.36 -10.74
N PRO A 116 -0.80 25.65 -11.13
CA PRO A 116 -1.38 26.07 -12.40
C PRO A 116 -0.84 25.33 -13.63
N SER A 117 0.43 24.90 -13.59
CA SER A 117 1.03 24.10 -14.67
C SER A 117 0.35 22.74 -14.85
N ILE A 118 -0.03 22.07 -13.75
CA ILE A 118 -0.78 20.80 -13.78
C ILE A 118 -2.20 21.03 -14.29
N VAL A 119 -2.83 22.15 -13.92
CA VAL A 119 -4.17 22.53 -14.45
C VAL A 119 -4.13 22.71 -15.96
N LYS A 120 -3.10 23.36 -16.51
CA LYS A 120 -2.91 23.50 -17.96
C LYS A 120 -2.80 22.14 -18.65
N ILE A 121 -2.09 21.17 -18.08
CA ILE A 121 -2.06 19.80 -18.63
C ILE A 121 -3.43 19.17 -18.63
N ARG A 122 -4.19 19.30 -17.54
CA ARG A 122 -5.56 18.78 -17.44
C ARG A 122 -6.46 19.35 -18.53
N GLU A 123 -6.43 20.68 -18.73
CA GLU A 123 -7.21 21.34 -19.78
C GLU A 123 -6.72 20.96 -21.18
N SER A 124 -5.42 20.74 -21.36
CA SER A 124 -4.86 20.29 -22.65
C SER A 124 -5.36 18.89 -23.03
N VAL A 125 -5.34 17.95 -22.08
CA VAL A 125 -5.87 16.60 -22.29
C VAL A 125 -7.37 16.64 -22.53
N LYS A 126 -8.11 17.44 -21.76
CA LYS A 126 -9.56 17.64 -21.95
C LYS A 126 -9.88 18.25 -23.31
N TYR A 127 -9.10 19.22 -23.79
CA TYR A 127 -9.26 19.82 -25.11
C TYR A 127 -9.13 18.75 -26.21
N VAL A 128 -8.04 17.98 -26.18
CA VAL A 128 -7.78 16.92 -27.16
C VAL A 128 -8.87 15.84 -27.15
N LYS A 129 -9.29 15.40 -25.95
CA LYS A 129 -10.31 14.36 -25.79
C LYS A 129 -11.75 14.86 -25.98
N GLY A 130 -11.96 16.17 -26.03
CA GLY A 130 -13.29 16.78 -26.08
C GLY A 130 -14.04 16.59 -27.40
N SER A 131 -13.36 16.23 -28.49
CA SER A 131 -14.02 15.86 -29.75
C SER A 131 -13.15 14.97 -30.63
N GLN A 132 -13.80 14.21 -31.53
CA GLN A 132 -13.09 13.36 -32.47
C GLN A 132 -12.19 14.16 -33.42
N ALA A 133 -12.62 15.35 -33.85
CA ALA A 133 -11.82 16.22 -34.70
C ALA A 133 -10.55 16.74 -33.99
N ARG A 134 -10.65 17.15 -32.72
CA ARG A 134 -9.48 17.59 -31.94
C ARG A 134 -8.52 16.43 -31.66
N LYS A 135 -9.06 15.25 -31.37
CA LYS A 135 -8.27 14.02 -31.23
C LYS A 135 -7.49 13.71 -32.50
N GLN A 136 -8.14 13.79 -33.67
CA GLN A 136 -7.49 13.52 -34.95
C GLN A 136 -6.38 14.53 -35.25
N LYS A 137 -6.63 15.84 -35.08
CA LYS A 137 -5.59 16.88 -35.22
C LYS A 137 -4.39 16.63 -34.30
N PHE A 138 -4.63 16.25 -33.04
CA PHE A 138 -3.53 15.93 -32.14
C PHE A 138 -2.75 14.69 -32.58
N LEU A 139 -3.41 13.65 -33.07
CA LEU A 139 -2.73 12.46 -33.62
C LEU A 139 -1.87 12.81 -34.86
N GLU A 140 -2.33 13.74 -35.70
CA GLU A 140 -1.51 14.29 -36.79
C GLU A 140 -0.26 14.97 -36.22
N CYS A 141 -0.38 15.82 -35.19
CA CYS A 141 0.78 16.42 -34.51
C CYS A 141 1.73 15.36 -33.93
N VAL A 142 1.20 14.29 -33.31
CA VAL A 142 1.99 13.18 -32.75
C VAL A 142 2.79 12.48 -33.85
N SER A 143 2.19 12.23 -35.01
CA SER A 143 2.85 11.56 -36.14
C SER A 143 4.03 12.36 -36.71
N LEU A 144 4.01 13.69 -36.58
CA LEU A 144 5.08 14.56 -37.06
C LEU A 144 6.32 14.58 -36.14
N VAL A 145 6.14 14.28 -34.85
CA VAL A 145 7.18 14.48 -33.82
C VAL A 145 7.62 13.21 -33.11
N SER A 146 6.90 12.10 -33.29
CA SER A 146 7.15 10.85 -32.58
C SER A 146 6.62 9.64 -33.34
N SER A 147 7.32 8.51 -33.20
CA SER A 147 6.98 7.24 -33.88
C SER A 147 6.15 6.28 -33.00
N GLY A 148 5.51 6.78 -31.93
CA GLY A 148 4.89 5.96 -30.89
C GLY A 148 3.37 6.14 -30.76
N ASN A 149 2.65 5.04 -30.54
CA ASN A 149 1.19 4.99 -30.36
C ASN A 149 0.74 5.07 -28.88
N LYS A 150 1.52 5.68 -27.98
CA LYS A 150 1.06 5.87 -26.59
C LYS A 150 -0.09 6.87 -26.58
N GLY A 151 -1.18 6.51 -25.89
CA GLY A 151 -2.35 7.38 -25.73
C GLY A 151 -2.19 8.37 -24.58
N LEU A 152 -2.95 9.46 -24.61
CA LEU A 152 -3.07 10.38 -23.48
C LEU A 152 -3.91 9.77 -22.36
N SER A 153 -3.40 9.86 -21.13
CA SER A 153 -4.13 9.47 -19.92
C SER A 153 -4.98 10.65 -19.41
N GLN A 154 -6.22 10.38 -18.98
CA GLN A 154 -7.09 11.41 -18.42
C GLN A 154 -7.02 11.36 -16.89
N ASP A 155 -7.02 12.54 -16.28
CA ASP A 155 -7.07 12.68 -14.82
C ASP A 155 -8.46 12.35 -14.27
N VAL A 156 -8.48 11.69 -13.12
CA VAL A 156 -9.63 11.35 -12.30
C VAL A 156 -9.33 11.89 -10.91
N SER A 157 -10.03 12.96 -10.52
CA SER A 157 -9.70 13.76 -9.33
C SER A 157 -9.69 12.97 -8.02
N THR A 158 -10.42 11.85 -7.95
CA THR A 158 -10.47 10.97 -6.77
C THR A 158 -9.30 10.00 -6.65
N ARG A 159 -8.45 9.87 -7.69
CA ARG A 159 -7.32 8.92 -7.75
C ARG A 159 -6.06 9.58 -8.29
N TRP A 160 -5.14 9.92 -7.40
CA TRP A 160 -3.90 10.64 -7.77
C TRP A 160 -3.03 9.92 -8.82
N ASN A 161 -3.07 8.57 -8.87
CA ASN A 161 -2.37 7.77 -9.89
C ASN A 161 -2.74 8.19 -11.31
N SER A 162 -4.00 8.58 -11.53
CA SER A 162 -4.46 9.06 -12.84
C SER A 162 -3.85 10.41 -13.20
N THR A 163 -3.63 11.29 -12.21
CA THR A 163 -2.90 12.54 -12.39
C THR A 163 -1.46 12.28 -12.78
N TYR A 164 -0.77 11.37 -12.08
CA TYR A 164 0.61 10.99 -12.43
C TYR A 164 0.71 10.47 -13.87
N LEU A 165 -0.17 9.53 -14.25
CA LEU A 165 -0.22 8.98 -15.60
C LEU A 165 -0.54 10.05 -16.65
N MET A 166 -1.42 11.00 -16.33
CA MET A 166 -1.70 12.15 -17.18
C MET A 166 -0.43 12.96 -17.41
N LEU A 167 0.28 13.37 -16.35
CA LEU A 167 1.53 14.13 -16.45
C LEU A 167 2.59 13.38 -17.27
N GLN A 168 2.81 12.10 -16.98
CA GLN A 168 3.78 11.27 -17.70
C GLN A 168 3.44 11.18 -19.21
N SER A 169 2.17 10.93 -19.54
CA SER A 169 1.74 10.89 -20.94
C SER A 169 1.87 12.26 -21.61
N ALA A 170 1.54 13.35 -20.92
CA ALA A 170 1.63 14.69 -21.48
C ALA A 170 3.07 15.13 -21.74
N ILE A 171 4.02 14.79 -20.83
CA ILE A 171 5.46 15.01 -21.03
C ILE A 171 5.93 14.26 -22.28
N HIS A 172 5.52 13.00 -22.45
CA HIS A 172 5.86 12.22 -23.65
C HIS A 172 5.39 12.89 -24.94
N HIS A 173 4.23 13.56 -24.91
CA HIS A 173 3.66 14.28 -26.04
C HIS A 173 3.90 15.80 -26.03
N ARG A 174 4.89 16.29 -25.27
CA ARG A 174 5.21 17.73 -25.13
C ARG A 174 5.30 18.44 -26.49
N ARG A 175 6.05 17.86 -27.44
CA ARG A 175 6.21 18.42 -28.79
C ARG A 175 4.89 18.45 -29.55
N ALA A 176 4.06 17.41 -29.44
CA ALA A 176 2.78 17.37 -30.12
C ALA A 176 1.83 18.47 -29.61
N PHE A 177 1.83 18.75 -28.30
CA PHE A 177 1.09 19.88 -27.75
C PHE A 177 1.62 21.24 -28.24
N GLN A 178 2.95 21.40 -28.37
CA GLN A 178 3.54 22.62 -28.93
C GLN A 178 3.15 22.81 -30.40
N HIS A 179 3.13 21.74 -31.21
CA HIS A 179 2.64 21.82 -32.59
C HIS A 179 1.15 22.13 -32.65
N LEU A 180 0.34 21.53 -31.78
CA LEU A 180 -1.10 21.81 -31.70
C LEU A 180 -1.37 23.30 -31.42
N ASP A 181 -0.57 23.93 -30.57
CA ASP A 181 -0.64 25.36 -30.24
C ASP A 181 -0.39 26.27 -31.45
N LEU A 182 0.46 25.83 -32.38
CA LEU A 182 0.76 26.56 -33.61
C LEU A 182 -0.35 26.43 -34.66
N ILE A 183 -1.03 25.28 -34.73
CA ILE A 183 -1.96 24.97 -35.83
C ILE A 183 -3.44 25.11 -35.45
N ASP A 184 -3.79 25.08 -34.16
CA ASP A 184 -5.17 25.20 -33.70
C ASP A 184 -5.33 26.42 -32.81
N SER A 185 -5.83 27.51 -33.39
CA SER A 185 -6.05 28.78 -32.70
C SER A 185 -7.01 28.68 -31.51
N ASN A 186 -7.82 27.61 -31.41
CA ASN A 186 -8.73 27.39 -30.28
C ASN A 186 -8.06 26.71 -29.08
N TYR A 187 -6.87 26.12 -29.26
CA TYR A 187 -6.10 25.55 -28.17
C TYR A 187 -5.34 26.67 -27.46
N LYS A 188 -5.56 26.82 -26.15
CA LYS A 188 -5.06 27.95 -25.33
C LYS A 188 -4.29 27.51 -24.07
N TYR A 189 -4.07 26.21 -23.90
CA TYR A 189 -3.61 25.63 -22.65
C TYR A 189 -2.18 25.09 -22.71
N CYS A 190 -1.45 25.34 -23.80
CA CYS A 190 -0.08 24.86 -23.93
C CYS A 190 0.80 25.42 -22.79
N PRO A 191 1.46 24.56 -22.00
CA PRO A 191 2.42 25.03 -21.01
C PRO A 191 3.62 25.69 -21.68
N SER A 192 4.12 26.75 -21.05
CA SER A 192 5.39 27.39 -21.39
C SER A 192 6.58 26.47 -21.08
N LYS A 193 7.78 26.85 -21.55
CA LYS A 193 9.01 26.10 -21.28
C LYS A 193 9.25 25.87 -19.78
N VAL A 194 9.10 26.93 -18.98
CA VAL A 194 9.28 26.89 -17.51
C VAL A 194 8.23 26.01 -16.85
N GLU A 195 6.98 26.07 -17.32
CA GLU A 195 5.91 25.20 -16.80
C GLU A 195 6.16 23.73 -17.13
N TRP A 196 6.67 23.42 -18.32
CA TRP A 196 7.06 22.04 -18.66
C TRP A 196 8.19 21.50 -17.77
N GLU A 197 9.22 22.31 -17.51
CA GLU A 197 10.31 21.93 -16.59
C GLU A 197 9.77 21.65 -15.18
N LYS A 198 8.82 22.49 -14.72
CA LYS A 198 8.13 22.29 -13.45
C LYS A 198 7.26 21.02 -13.42
N ILE A 199 6.56 20.72 -14.50
CA ILE A 199 5.76 19.49 -14.65
C ILE A 199 6.66 18.25 -14.61
N GLU A 200 7.82 18.29 -15.26
CA GLU A 200 8.82 17.22 -15.24
C GLU A 200 9.34 16.99 -13.81
N GLN A 201 9.59 18.05 -13.05
CA GLN A 201 9.98 17.98 -11.64
C GLN A 201 8.89 17.34 -10.76
N PHE A 202 7.62 17.76 -10.89
CA PHE A 202 6.50 17.12 -10.18
C PHE A 202 6.37 15.64 -10.55
N CYS A 203 6.46 15.31 -11.84
CA CYS A 203 6.37 13.93 -12.31
C CYS A 203 7.52 13.08 -11.76
N SER A 204 8.73 13.62 -11.68
CA SER A 204 9.88 12.93 -11.09
C SER A 204 9.67 12.68 -9.60
N PHE A 205 9.22 13.69 -8.86
CA PHE A 205 8.96 13.56 -7.42
C PHE A 205 7.85 12.54 -7.11
N LEU A 206 6.74 12.60 -7.86
CA LEU A 206 5.60 11.69 -7.65
C LEU A 206 5.90 10.24 -8.05
N LYS A 207 6.93 9.99 -8.85
CA LYS A 207 7.26 8.66 -9.36
C LYS A 207 7.49 7.63 -8.25
N VAL A 208 8.20 7.99 -7.18
CA VAL A 208 8.49 7.06 -6.08
C VAL A 208 7.20 6.54 -5.43
N PHE A 209 6.20 7.41 -5.24
CA PHE A 209 4.91 7.03 -4.68
C PHE A 209 4.11 6.16 -5.64
N TYR A 210 4.29 6.38 -6.94
CA TYR A 210 3.51 5.68 -7.97
C TYR A 210 4.02 4.26 -8.10
N ASP A 211 5.34 4.11 -8.16
CA ASP A 211 6.01 2.82 -8.16
C ASP A 211 5.68 2.03 -6.88
N SER A 212 5.72 2.67 -5.70
CA SER A 212 5.30 2.05 -4.44
C SER A 212 3.83 1.60 -4.45
N THR A 213 2.93 2.44 -4.99
CA THR A 213 1.49 2.10 -5.08
C THR A 213 1.24 0.92 -6.02
N LEU A 214 1.91 0.88 -7.18
CA LEU A 214 1.84 -0.25 -8.10
C LEU A 214 2.37 -1.53 -7.45
N MET A 215 3.49 -1.43 -6.73
CA MET A 215 4.08 -2.58 -6.05
C MET A 215 3.13 -3.18 -5.01
N PHE A 216 2.42 -2.34 -4.24
CA PHE A 216 1.42 -2.79 -3.25
C PHE A 216 0.13 -3.31 -3.87
N SER A 217 -0.17 -2.91 -5.11
CA SER A 217 -1.35 -3.37 -5.85
C SER A 217 -1.15 -4.77 -6.49
N GLY A 218 0.03 -5.38 -6.31
CA GLY A 218 0.32 -6.73 -6.75
C GLY A 218 -0.59 -7.78 -6.09
N THR A 219 -1.05 -8.75 -6.87
CA THR A 219 -1.96 -9.81 -6.39
C THR A 219 -1.41 -11.23 -6.54
N ASN A 220 -0.30 -11.39 -7.27
CA ASN A 220 0.29 -12.70 -7.60
C ASN A 220 1.61 -12.96 -6.86
N TYR A 221 1.97 -12.10 -5.90
CA TYR A 221 3.17 -12.23 -5.09
C TYR A 221 2.94 -11.58 -3.72
N PRO A 222 3.66 -12.00 -2.66
CA PRO A 222 3.59 -11.34 -1.36
C PRO A 222 4.04 -9.88 -1.43
N THR A 223 3.23 -8.95 -0.92
CA THR A 223 3.53 -7.52 -0.95
C THR A 223 3.96 -6.97 0.41
N ALA A 224 3.65 -7.66 1.51
CA ALA A 224 3.91 -7.20 2.88
C ALA A 224 5.41 -6.97 3.15
N ASN A 225 6.27 -7.88 2.71
CA ASN A 225 7.74 -7.78 2.83
C ASN A 225 8.34 -6.64 2.00
N LEU A 226 7.67 -6.23 0.92
CA LEU A 226 8.12 -5.13 0.06
C LEU A 226 7.72 -3.76 0.61
N TYR A 227 6.77 -3.70 1.54
CA TYR A 227 6.27 -2.45 2.11
C TYR A 227 7.37 -1.57 2.66
N PHE A 228 8.13 -2.11 3.62
CA PHE A 228 9.05 -1.30 4.41
C PHE A 228 10.15 -0.65 3.54
N PRO A 229 10.79 -1.37 2.60
CA PRO A 229 11.70 -0.75 1.63
C PRO A 229 11.06 0.36 0.79
N ALA A 230 9.86 0.15 0.25
CA ALA A 230 9.21 1.15 -0.61
C ALA A 230 8.79 2.40 0.15
N VAL A 231 8.23 2.25 1.35
CA VAL A 231 7.86 3.42 2.17
C VAL A 231 9.10 4.14 2.67
N TYR A 232 10.20 3.44 2.92
CA TYR A 232 11.49 4.08 3.21
C TYR A 232 12.02 4.91 2.03
N LEU A 233 11.85 4.46 0.79
CA LEU A 233 12.17 5.28 -0.39
C LEU A 233 11.29 6.54 -0.48
N CYS A 234 9.99 6.42 -0.15
CA CYS A 234 9.12 7.58 -0.04
C CYS A 234 9.58 8.55 1.07
N TYR A 235 10.02 8.04 2.22
CA TYR A 235 10.60 8.85 3.31
C TYR A 235 11.81 9.65 2.82
N ILE A 236 12.76 8.98 2.15
CA ILE A 236 13.99 9.62 1.65
C ILE A 236 13.65 10.73 0.67
N GLU A 237 12.76 10.45 -0.29
CA GLU A 237 12.37 11.44 -1.29
C GLU A 237 11.64 12.63 -0.66
N LEU A 238 10.76 12.41 0.33
CA LEU A 238 10.12 13.51 1.06
C LEU A 238 11.14 14.40 1.77
N LYS A 239 12.05 13.81 2.55
CA LYS A 239 13.11 14.56 3.26
C LYS A 239 13.97 15.37 2.30
N LYS A 240 14.41 14.74 1.21
CA LYS A 240 15.18 15.39 0.16
C LYS A 240 14.47 16.61 -0.43
N GLN A 241 13.17 16.50 -0.75
CA GLN A 241 12.43 17.63 -1.31
C GLN A 241 12.14 18.73 -0.28
N MET A 242 11.94 18.38 0.99
CA MET A 242 11.76 19.36 2.07
C MET A 242 13.03 20.19 2.32
N GLU A 243 14.20 19.58 2.18
CA GLU A 243 15.51 20.22 2.37
C GLU A 243 16.05 20.88 1.08
N GLY A 244 15.37 20.68 -0.06
CA GLY A 244 15.81 21.15 -1.37
C GLY A 244 15.48 22.62 -1.68
N ASP A 245 16.04 23.12 -2.79
CA ASP A 245 15.86 24.51 -3.22
C ASP A 245 14.58 24.76 -4.04
N ASN A 246 13.93 23.69 -4.51
CA ASN A 246 12.71 23.82 -5.30
C ASN A 246 11.50 24.12 -4.40
N GLU A 247 11.14 25.40 -4.31
CA GLU A 247 10.10 25.85 -3.39
C GLU A 247 8.73 25.21 -3.64
N HIS A 248 8.40 24.91 -4.91
CA HIS A 248 7.14 24.24 -5.23
C HIS A 248 7.09 22.79 -4.74
N LEU A 249 8.20 22.05 -4.91
CA LEU A 249 8.30 20.69 -4.39
C LEU A 249 8.42 20.67 -2.87
N LYS A 250 9.12 21.64 -2.26
CA LYS A 250 9.23 21.78 -0.81
C LYS A 250 7.86 21.97 -0.15
N VAL A 251 7.03 22.87 -0.68
CA VAL A 251 5.65 23.08 -0.19
C VAL A 251 4.82 21.80 -0.31
N MET A 252 4.90 21.11 -1.45
CA MET A 252 4.18 19.86 -1.67
C MET A 252 4.64 18.76 -0.71
N ALA A 253 5.96 18.54 -0.60
CA ALA A 253 6.57 17.55 0.27
C ALA A 253 6.25 17.82 1.74
N SER A 254 6.26 19.08 2.17
CA SER A 254 5.93 19.47 3.55
C SER A 254 4.47 19.14 3.90
N LYS A 255 3.52 19.36 2.98
CA LYS A 255 2.11 18.95 3.15
C LYS A 255 1.97 17.42 3.22
N MET A 256 2.66 16.71 2.33
CA MET A 256 2.67 15.24 2.33
C MET A 256 3.27 14.68 3.61
N TRP A 257 4.34 15.30 4.11
CA TRP A 257 5.07 14.91 5.32
C TRP A 257 4.19 14.88 6.56
N LEU A 258 3.35 15.90 6.76
CA LEU A 258 2.42 15.96 7.90
C LEU A 258 1.48 14.75 7.95
N LYS A 259 1.01 14.26 6.80
CA LYS A 259 0.25 13.01 6.74
C LYS A 259 1.14 11.78 6.86
N PHE A 260 2.30 11.79 6.21
CA PHE A 260 3.23 10.67 6.24
C PHE A 260 3.62 10.31 7.67
N GLU A 261 4.00 11.28 8.52
CA GLU A 261 4.39 11.02 9.91
C GLU A 261 3.28 10.38 10.73
N LYS A 262 2.02 10.80 10.52
CA LYS A 262 0.86 10.20 11.19
C LYS A 262 0.77 8.68 10.92
N TYR A 263 1.01 8.26 9.69
CA TYR A 263 0.93 6.85 9.30
C TYR A 263 2.26 6.10 9.41
N TRP A 264 3.37 6.79 9.60
CA TRP A 264 4.67 6.14 9.74
C TRP A 264 4.79 5.44 11.10
N SER A 265 4.29 6.04 12.18
CA SER A 265 4.42 5.52 13.55
C SER A 265 3.53 4.31 13.85
N GLU A 266 2.32 4.26 13.32
CA GLU A 266 1.32 3.22 13.65
C GLU A 266 1.53 1.89 12.89
N PHE A 267 2.21 1.91 11.74
CA PHE A 267 2.25 0.79 10.78
C PHE A 267 3.56 0.02 10.76
N CYS A 268 4.61 0.63 11.29
CA CYS A 268 5.98 0.24 11.04
C CYS A 268 6.30 -1.18 11.53
N GLY A 269 5.73 -1.61 12.65
CA GLY A 269 6.09 -2.87 13.31
C GLY A 269 5.83 -4.12 12.48
N THR A 270 4.57 -4.41 12.15
CA THR A 270 4.17 -5.68 11.49
C THR A 270 4.79 -5.82 10.10
N LEU A 271 4.84 -4.73 9.33
CA LEU A 271 5.40 -4.75 7.98
C LEU A 271 6.94 -4.72 7.97
N ALA A 272 7.58 -4.15 8.99
CA ALA A 272 9.01 -4.34 9.21
C ALA A 272 9.31 -5.80 9.59
N ILE A 273 8.47 -6.47 10.39
CA ILE A 273 8.62 -7.91 10.65
C ILE A 273 8.55 -8.68 9.34
N ALA A 274 7.53 -8.44 8.49
CA ALA A 274 7.43 -9.06 7.16
C ALA A 274 8.70 -8.86 6.32
N CYS A 275 9.35 -7.70 6.41
CA CYS A 275 10.62 -7.42 5.75
C CYS A 275 11.82 -8.17 6.36
N VAL A 276 11.88 -8.39 7.68
CA VAL A 276 12.93 -9.21 8.34
C VAL A 276 12.91 -10.66 7.83
N LEU A 277 11.72 -11.16 7.51
CA LEU A 277 11.53 -12.52 7.04
C LEU A 277 11.96 -12.71 5.58
N ASP A 278 12.20 -11.61 4.86
CA ASP A 278 12.76 -11.65 3.52
C ASP A 278 14.29 -11.90 3.59
N PRO A 279 14.80 -13.01 2.99
CA PRO A 279 16.22 -13.33 3.02
C PRO A 279 17.11 -12.26 2.38
N ARG A 280 16.56 -11.36 1.55
CA ARG A 280 17.30 -10.26 0.92
C ARG A 280 17.56 -9.10 1.88
N TYR A 281 16.70 -8.91 2.88
CA TYR A 281 16.76 -7.77 3.79
C TYR A 281 17.24 -8.17 5.19
N LYS A 282 16.59 -9.18 5.79
CA LYS A 282 16.85 -9.65 7.15
C LYS A 282 16.79 -8.51 8.18
N MET A 283 17.25 -8.80 9.39
CA MET A 283 17.30 -7.82 10.47
C MET A 283 18.29 -6.67 10.19
N THR A 284 19.31 -6.92 9.39
CA THR A 284 20.35 -5.95 9.02
C THR A 284 19.76 -4.72 8.34
N PHE A 285 18.82 -4.90 7.40
CA PHE A 285 18.18 -3.77 6.72
C PHE A 285 17.32 -2.92 7.67
N ILE A 286 16.52 -3.57 8.54
CA ILE A 286 15.70 -2.84 9.51
C ILE A 286 16.56 -2.07 10.49
N ASN A 287 17.63 -2.68 11.02
CA ASN A 287 18.58 -1.99 11.89
C ASN A 287 19.18 -0.76 11.21
N PHE A 288 19.66 -0.92 9.96
CA PHE A 288 20.20 0.19 9.18
C PHE A 288 19.19 1.35 9.04
N VAL A 289 17.94 1.07 8.65
CA VAL A 289 16.92 2.09 8.45
C VAL A 289 16.58 2.79 9.77
N TYR A 290 16.36 2.04 10.85
CA TYR A 290 16.04 2.60 12.16
C TYR A 290 17.18 3.46 12.70
N THR A 291 18.43 3.02 12.58
CA THR A 291 19.60 3.83 12.95
C THR A 291 19.67 5.13 12.15
N LYS A 292 19.35 5.09 10.85
CA LYS A 292 19.36 6.28 9.99
C LYS A 292 18.26 7.29 10.32
N ILE A 293 17.09 6.82 10.72
CA ILE A 293 15.93 7.70 10.99
C ILE A 293 15.96 8.21 12.43
N TYR A 294 16.24 7.35 13.40
CA TYR A 294 16.06 7.62 14.82
C TYR A 294 17.36 7.65 15.63
N GLY A 295 18.50 7.28 15.03
CA GLY A 295 19.77 7.10 15.73
C GLY A 295 19.95 5.70 16.32
N GLU A 296 21.16 5.45 16.84
CA GLU A 296 21.51 4.19 17.50
C GLU A 296 20.69 3.96 18.78
N CYS A 297 20.32 2.70 19.06
CA CYS A 297 19.57 2.31 20.25
C CYS A 297 18.27 3.10 20.48
N SER A 298 17.58 3.47 19.40
CA SER A 298 16.32 4.21 19.47
C SER A 298 15.20 3.43 20.15
N LEU A 299 14.30 4.14 20.83
CA LEU A 299 13.12 3.56 21.48
C LEU A 299 12.23 2.83 20.47
N GLU A 300 12.14 3.36 19.25
CA GLU A 300 11.41 2.77 18.14
C GLU A 300 11.99 1.41 17.74
N PHE A 301 13.32 1.28 17.69
CA PHE A 301 13.98 0.01 17.39
C PHE A 301 13.77 -1.01 18.51
N HIS A 302 13.86 -0.58 19.77
CA HIS A 302 13.55 -1.44 20.91
C HIS A 302 12.10 -1.95 20.87
N ARG A 303 11.12 -1.06 20.64
CA ARG A 303 9.71 -1.42 20.49
C ARG A 303 9.49 -2.41 19.33
N PHE A 304 10.18 -2.22 18.22
CA PHE A 304 10.14 -3.15 17.10
C PHE A 304 10.65 -4.53 17.51
N ASN A 305 11.83 -4.61 18.15
CA ASN A 305 12.41 -5.89 18.58
C ASN A 305 11.53 -6.60 19.61
N THR A 306 10.92 -5.88 20.55
CA THR A 306 9.96 -6.47 21.49
C THR A 306 8.78 -7.10 20.75
N LYS A 307 8.21 -6.43 19.74
CA LYS A 307 7.11 -7.00 18.93
C LYS A 307 7.55 -8.24 18.16
N LEU A 308 8.73 -8.21 17.53
CA LEU A 308 9.28 -9.36 16.81
C LEU A 308 9.49 -10.55 17.76
N GLN A 309 10.03 -10.31 18.96
CA GLN A 309 10.28 -11.34 19.96
C GLN A 309 8.96 -11.93 20.48
N SER A 310 7.97 -11.10 20.85
CA SER A 310 6.67 -11.59 21.31
C SER A 310 5.99 -12.50 20.28
N LEU A 311 6.13 -12.17 18.99
CA LEU A 311 5.57 -12.99 17.91
C LEU A 311 6.34 -14.30 17.72
N PHE A 312 7.67 -14.27 17.89
CA PHE A 312 8.50 -15.47 17.90
C PHE A 312 8.15 -16.39 19.07
N ASP A 313 8.01 -15.86 20.28
CA ASP A 313 7.67 -16.62 21.48
C ASP A 313 6.29 -17.28 21.36
N ALA A 314 5.31 -16.57 20.78
CA ALA A 314 3.98 -17.12 20.51
C ALA A 314 4.03 -18.28 19.51
N TYR A 315 4.87 -18.16 18.48
CA TYR A 315 5.11 -19.24 17.52
C TYR A 315 5.76 -20.45 18.18
N GLU A 316 6.83 -20.28 18.95
CA GLU A 316 7.55 -21.36 19.63
C GLU A 316 6.63 -22.12 20.60
N SER A 317 5.82 -21.40 21.36
CA SER A 317 4.83 -21.95 22.29
C SER A 317 3.79 -22.83 21.58
N SER A 318 3.33 -22.42 20.40
CA SER A 318 2.39 -23.20 19.58
C SER A 318 3.00 -24.48 19.02
N HIS A 319 4.33 -24.49 18.80
CA HIS A 319 5.02 -25.63 18.19
C HIS A 319 5.44 -26.69 19.22
N SER A 320 5.76 -26.25 20.43
CA SER A 320 6.11 -27.10 21.57
C SER A 320 4.96 -28.03 22.02
N LEU A 321 3.73 -27.75 21.57
CA LEU A 321 2.52 -28.52 21.89
C LEU A 321 2.23 -29.66 20.89
N GLN A 322 3.03 -29.83 19.83
CA GLN A 322 2.92 -31.03 18.97
C GLN A 322 3.84 -32.14 19.51
N PRO A 323 3.31 -33.35 19.81
CA PRO A 323 4.16 -34.44 20.28
C PRO A 323 5.12 -34.84 19.17
N SER A 324 6.41 -34.66 19.42
CA SER A 324 7.49 -35.17 18.58
C SER A 324 7.42 -36.70 18.56
N SER A 325 6.82 -37.25 17.50
CA SER A 325 6.95 -38.66 17.18
C SER A 325 8.34 -38.91 16.58
N SER A 326 9.35 -38.97 17.42
CA SER A 326 10.65 -39.56 17.07
C SER A 326 11.31 -40.13 18.32
N ASN A 327 11.04 -41.42 18.57
CA ASN A 327 11.92 -42.26 19.38
C ASN A 327 13.29 -42.34 18.68
N ALA A 328 14.30 -41.69 19.25
CA ALA A 328 15.69 -42.08 19.03
C ALA A 328 16.49 -41.81 20.31
N LEU A 329 17.16 -42.86 20.76
CA LEU A 329 17.87 -42.96 22.02
C LEU A 329 19.00 -41.93 22.16
N SER A 330 19.18 -41.51 23.40
CA SER A 330 20.28 -40.74 23.97
C SER A 330 21.68 -41.09 23.42
N ASN A 331 22.43 -40.08 22.99
CA ASN A 331 23.79 -39.84 23.48
C ASN A 331 24.33 -38.44 23.12
N ASP A 332 24.59 -37.69 24.19
CA ASP A 332 25.72 -36.81 24.49
C ASP A 332 26.12 -35.58 23.63
N HIS A 333 26.08 -34.44 24.34
CA HIS A 333 26.94 -33.26 24.31
C HIS A 333 27.39 -32.64 22.96
N ASN A 334 26.55 -31.74 22.43
CA ASN A 334 26.94 -30.37 22.02
C ASN A 334 25.71 -29.63 21.46
N VAL A 335 24.99 -28.90 22.31
CA VAL A 335 23.87 -28.06 21.88
C VAL A 335 24.10 -26.66 22.44
N ARG A 336 24.33 -25.68 21.55
CA ARG A 336 23.90 -24.29 21.81
C ARG A 336 23.98 -23.26 20.68
N ASN A 337 24.30 -23.62 19.43
CA ASN A 337 24.22 -22.64 18.31
C ASN A 337 23.49 -23.12 17.04
N ASP A 338 23.18 -24.41 16.90
CA ASP A 338 22.49 -24.94 15.70
C ASP A 338 20.96 -24.86 15.85
N ASP A 339 20.42 -25.21 17.02
CA ASP A 339 18.97 -25.18 17.29
C ASP A 339 18.34 -23.79 17.16
N THR A 340 19.07 -22.72 17.48
CA THR A 340 18.58 -21.32 17.35
C THR A 340 18.52 -20.86 15.89
N PHE A 341 19.38 -21.39 15.01
CA PHE A 341 19.34 -21.08 13.59
C PHE A 341 18.21 -21.85 12.90
N ASP A 342 18.05 -23.14 13.23
CA ASP A 342 16.97 -23.98 12.71
C ASP A 342 15.58 -23.51 13.18
N THR A 343 15.45 -23.05 14.43
CA THR A 343 14.20 -22.46 14.94
C THR A 343 13.88 -21.11 14.28
N MET A 344 14.89 -20.29 13.98
CA MET A 344 14.72 -19.01 13.28
C MET A 344 14.35 -19.22 11.80
N GLU A 345 14.95 -20.20 11.12
CA GLU A 345 14.58 -20.56 9.75
C GLU A 345 13.18 -21.21 9.72
N ALA A 346 12.84 -22.07 10.69
CA ALA A 346 11.49 -22.61 10.84
C ALA A 346 10.45 -21.51 11.13
N PHE A 347 10.81 -20.52 11.96
CA PHE A 347 10.01 -19.32 12.22
C PHE A 347 9.81 -18.52 10.94
N LYS A 348 10.87 -18.21 10.19
CA LYS A 348 10.77 -17.53 8.88
C LYS A 348 9.85 -18.27 7.93
N VAL A 349 9.97 -19.60 7.92
CA VAL A 349 9.21 -20.44 7.03
C VAL A 349 7.73 -20.44 7.38
N ARG A 350 7.36 -20.58 8.66
CA ARG A 350 5.97 -20.77 9.09
C ARG A 350 5.24 -19.50 9.49
N ILE A 351 5.90 -18.43 9.90
CA ILE A 351 5.23 -17.13 10.03
C ILE A 351 4.71 -16.63 8.67
N LEU A 352 5.38 -17.00 7.57
CA LEU A 352 4.87 -16.79 6.21
C LEU A 352 3.58 -17.60 5.98
N PHE A 353 3.46 -18.80 6.54
CA PHE A 353 2.19 -19.52 6.60
C PHE A 353 1.17 -18.81 7.48
N TYR A 354 1.57 -18.23 8.63
CA TYR A 354 0.67 -17.47 9.50
C TYR A 354 0.32 -16.08 8.97
N LEU A 355 0.96 -15.55 7.93
CA LEU A 355 0.51 -14.36 7.22
C LEU A 355 -0.73 -14.66 6.34
N PHE A 356 -1.71 -15.36 6.92
CA PHE A 356 -3.11 -15.33 6.49
C PHE A 356 -3.63 -13.92 6.77
N TYR A 357 -3.60 -13.06 5.78
CA TYR A 357 -4.29 -11.78 5.85
C TYR A 357 -5.57 -11.86 5.03
N ILE A 358 -6.68 -11.51 5.66
CA ILE A 358 -7.96 -11.37 4.99
C ILE A 358 -8.06 -9.92 4.53
N VAL A 359 -8.16 -9.70 3.22
CA VAL A 359 -8.42 -8.36 2.68
C VAL A 359 -9.92 -8.26 2.48
N CYS A 360 -10.56 -7.38 3.25
CA CYS A 360 -11.96 -7.04 3.02
C CYS A 360 -12.00 -5.69 2.29
N PHE A 361 -12.59 -5.67 1.11
CA PHE A 361 -12.88 -4.43 0.40
C PHE A 361 -14.34 -4.09 0.63
N ILE A 362 -14.60 -2.92 1.21
CA ILE A 362 -15.95 -2.36 1.26
C ILE A 362 -15.95 -1.22 0.25
N ASN A 363 -16.67 -1.39 -0.86
CA ASN A 363 -16.96 -0.27 -1.75
C ASN A 363 -18.25 0.35 -1.24
N VAL A 364 -18.10 1.46 -0.51
CA VAL A 364 -19.18 2.45 -0.33
C VAL A 364 -18.80 3.59 -1.25
N ASP A 365 -19.19 3.51 -2.53
CA ASP A 365 -19.06 4.65 -3.45
C ASP A 365 -20.26 5.59 -3.27
#